data_AF-A0A538NUE1-F1
#
_entry.id   AF-A0A538NUE1-F1
#
_cell.length_a   1.000
_cell.length_b   1.000
_cell.length_c   1.000
_cell.angle_alpha   90.00
_cell.angle_beta   90.00
_cell.angle_gamma   90.00
#
_symmetry.space_group_name_H-M   'P 1'
#
loop_
_entity.id
_entity.type
_entity.pdbx_description
1 polymer ?
#
loop_
_entity_poly.entity_id
_entity_poly.type
_entity_poly.pdbx_seq_one_letter_code
_entity_poly.pdbx_strand_id
1 'polypeptide(L)' 'MRKGITNFWGGQHVADQTLAAMQEMERYCAVHPGSPAAVLRPGLSIRGRTFVALLGPTIEEGIAGFGDSVQA' A
#
# COMPACT_ATOMS: atom_id res chain seq x y z
N MET A 1 14.79 34.71 -18.85
CA MET A 1 13.63 34.65 -17.93
C MET A 1 12.46 33.99 -18.63
N ARG A 2 11.98 32.84 -18.12
CA ARG A 2 10.57 32.42 -18.00
C ARG A 2 10.56 31.00 -17.39
N LYS A 3 10.14 30.92 -16.13
CA LYS A 3 9.93 29.70 -15.34
C LYS A 3 8.64 29.04 -15.86
N GLY A 4 8.73 27.80 -16.35
CA GLY A 4 7.57 26.94 -16.61
C GLY A 4 7.33 26.07 -15.38
N ILE A 5 6.18 26.26 -14.76
CA ILE A 5 5.76 25.61 -13.50
C ILE A 5 5.54 24.12 -13.76
N THR A 6 6.34 23.26 -13.14
CA THR A 6 6.10 21.80 -13.12
C THR A 6 5.12 21.46 -12.00
N ASN A 7 4.08 20.72 -12.38
CA ASN A 7 2.87 20.38 -11.65
C ASN A 7 3.09 19.93 -10.19
N PHE A 8 2.48 20.66 -9.25
CA PHE A 8 2.40 20.32 -7.82
C PHE A 8 1.20 19.41 -7.45
N TRP A 9 0.44 18.91 -8.43
CA TRP A 9 -0.82 18.18 -8.23
C TRP A 9 -0.69 16.64 -8.09
N GLY A 10 0.52 16.08 -8.17
CA GLY A 10 0.74 14.63 -8.14
C GLY A 10 0.86 14.01 -6.75
N GLY A 11 1.30 14.79 -5.74
CA GLY A 11 1.66 14.26 -4.43
C GLY A 11 0.46 13.97 -3.52
N GLN A 12 -0.52 14.89 -3.47
CA GLN A 12 -1.70 14.74 -2.61
C GLN A 12 -2.58 13.56 -3.05
N HIS A 13 -2.83 13.44 -4.35
CA HIS A 13 -3.65 12.36 -4.89
C HIS A 13 -3.06 10.96 -4.66
N VAL A 14 -1.73 10.82 -4.63
CA VAL A 14 -1.06 9.54 -4.34
C VAL A 14 -1.13 9.21 -2.84
N ALA A 15 -0.97 10.20 -1.97
CA ALA A 15 -1.13 10.01 -0.53
C ALA A 15 -2.59 9.61 -0.17
N ASP A 16 -3.57 10.25 -0.80
CA ASP A 16 -4.99 9.93 -0.60
C ASP A 16 -5.32 8.50 -1.07
N GLN A 17 -4.78 8.07 -2.21
CA GLN A 17 -4.90 6.69 -2.68
C GLN A 17 -4.21 5.69 -1.73
N THR A 18 -3.09 6.08 -1.13
CA THR A 18 -2.38 5.25 -0.15
C THR A 18 -3.26 5.01 1.07
N LEU A 19 -3.84 6.06 1.63
CA LEU A 19 -4.74 5.98 2.78
C LEU A 19 -5.98 5.15 2.45
N ALA A 20 -6.59 5.37 1.28
CA ALA A 20 -7.79 4.65 0.86
C ALA A 20 -7.54 3.14 0.75
N ALA A 21 -6.39 2.74 0.23
CA ALA A 21 -6.04 1.33 0.09
C ALA A 21 -5.64 0.68 1.43
N MET A 22 -4.98 1.42 2.34
CA MET A 22 -4.76 0.94 3.70
C MET A 22 -6.09 0.69 4.43
N GLN A 23 -7.06 1.60 4.28
CA GLN A 23 -8.41 1.41 4.83
C GLN A 23 -9.17 0.26 4.17
N GLU A 24 -8.95 0.01 2.89
CA GLU A 24 -9.54 -1.14 2.19
C GLU A 24 -8.97 -2.46 2.72
N MET A 25 -7.67 -2.52 3.00
CA MET A 25 -7.07 -3.68 3.67
C MET A 25 -7.72 -3.95 5.03
N GLU A 26 -7.90 -2.92 5.85
CA GLU A 26 -8.52 -3.07 7.17
C GLU A 26 -9.95 -3.61 7.06
N ARG A 27 -10.73 -3.07 6.11
CA ARG A 27 -12.07 -3.56 5.78
C ARG A 27 -12.05 -5.02 5.32
N TYR A 28 -11.15 -5.38 4.41
CA TYR A 28 -10.99 -6.75 3.95
C TYR A 28 -10.70 -7.71 5.11
N CYS A 29 -9.79 -7.34 6.01
CA CYS A 29 -9.45 -8.15 7.19
C CYS A 29 -10.61 -8.29 8.16
N ALA A 30 -11.43 -7.25 8.33
CA ALA A 30 -12.62 -7.29 9.17
C ALA A 30 -13.70 -8.22 8.60
N VAL A 31 -13.88 -8.23 7.28
CA VAL A 31 -14.83 -9.10 6.59
C VAL A 31 -14.33 -10.56 6.54
N HIS A 32 -13.02 -10.77 6.45
CA HIS A 32 -12.40 -12.11 6.32
C HIS A 32 -11.39 -12.38 7.45
N PRO A 33 -11.85 -12.53 8.71
CA PRO A 33 -10.97 -12.63 9.87
C PRO A 33 -10.06 -13.88 9.88
N GLY A 34 -10.45 -14.95 9.17
CA GLY A 34 -9.64 -16.17 9.03
C GLY A 34 -8.70 -16.18 7.82
N SER A 35 -8.69 -15.13 6.99
CA SER A 35 -7.80 -15.06 5.84
C SER A 35 -6.33 -14.93 6.29
N PRO A 36 -5.35 -15.43 5.50
CA PRO A 36 -3.94 -15.29 5.84
C PRO A 36 -3.53 -13.83 6.11
N ALA A 37 -4.06 -12.89 5.34
CA ALA A 37 -3.85 -11.46 5.51
C ALA A 37 -4.34 -10.93 6.88
N ALA A 38 -5.53 -11.35 7.32
CA ALA A 38 -6.12 -10.92 8.59
C ALA A 38 -5.41 -11.53 9.81
N VAL A 39 -4.87 -12.74 9.68
CA VAL A 39 -4.16 -13.45 10.74
C VAL A 39 -2.70 -12.99 10.84
N LEU A 40 -2.00 -12.92 9.72
CA LEU A 40 -0.56 -12.62 9.66
C LEU A 40 -0.26 -11.13 9.75
N ARG A 41 -1.24 -10.28 9.41
CA ARG A 41 -1.16 -8.80 9.49
C ARG A 41 0.13 -8.25 8.88
N PRO A 42 0.38 -8.47 7.57
CA PRO A 42 1.57 -7.95 6.92
C PRO A 42 1.62 -6.42 7.01
N GLY A 43 2.82 -5.87 7.18
CA GLY A 43 3.05 -4.44 7.06
C GLY A 43 2.79 -3.99 5.63
N LEU A 44 2.02 -2.91 5.47
CA LEU A 44 1.69 -2.36 4.15
C LEU A 44 2.39 -1.04 3.90
N SER A 45 2.93 -0.91 2.69
CA SER A 45 3.48 0.36 2.20
C SER A 45 3.25 0.49 0.70
N ILE A 46 3.37 1.72 0.20
CA ILE A 46 3.35 2.00 -1.24
C ILE A 46 4.69 2.57 -1.67
N ARG A 47 5.21 2.06 -2.79
CA ARG A 47 6.40 2.56 -3.46
C ARG A 47 6.03 2.92 -4.90
N GLY A 48 5.95 4.23 -5.17
CA GLY A 48 5.45 4.74 -6.45
C GLY A 48 3.99 4.36 -6.65
N ARG A 49 3.71 3.39 -7.52
CA ARG A 49 2.37 2.86 -7.79
C ARG A 49 2.18 1.42 -7.30
N THR A 50 3.20 0.82 -6.68
CA THR A 50 3.20 -0.57 -6.26
C THR A 50 2.88 -0.69 -4.79
N PHE A 51 1.88 -1.51 -4.48
CA PHE A 51 1.60 -1.99 -3.13
C PHE A 51 2.63 -3.02 -2.74
N VAL A 52 3.16 -2.87 -1.52
CA VAL A 52 4.11 -3.80 -0.92
C VAL A 52 3.52 -4.29 0.39
N ALA A 53 3.23 -5.59 0.45
CA ALA A 53 2.85 -6.29 1.67
C ALA A 53 4.05 -7.07 2.19
N LEU A 54 4.51 -6.76 3.39
CA LEU A 54 5.68 -7.40 4.01
C LEU A 54 5.26 -8.21 5.22
N LEU A 55 5.57 -9.50 5.22
CA LEU A 55 5.49 -10.37 6.37
C LEU A 55 6.89 -10.66 6.91
N GLY A 56 7.22 -10.13 8.08
CA GLY A 56 8.54 -10.22 8.69
C GLY A 56 9.14 -8.85 9.01
N PRO A 57 10.31 -8.81 9.65
CA PRO A 57 10.92 -7.55 10.11
C PRO A 57 11.50 -6.70 8.97
N THR A 58 12.01 -7.34 7.91
CA THR A 58 12.62 -6.70 6.74
C THR A 58 12.33 -7.50 5.47
N ILE A 59 12.65 -6.96 4.29
CA ILE A 59 12.49 -7.67 3.01
C ILE A 59 13.45 -8.86 2.94
N GLU A 60 14.65 -8.71 3.47
CA GLU A 60 15.71 -9.72 3.46
C GLU A 60 15.40 -10.91 4.37
N GLU A 61 14.65 -10.68 5.44
CA GLU A 61 14.32 -11.68 6.47
C GLU A 61 12.84 -12.14 6.42
N GLY A 62 12.08 -11.64 5.45
CA GLY A 62 10.63 -11.82 5.35
C GLY A 62 10.14 -12.26 3.98
N ILE A 63 8.82 -12.17 3.80
CA ILE A 63 8.13 -12.43 2.52
C ILE A 63 7.46 -11.14 2.08
N ALA A 64 7.79 -10.68 0.88
CA ALA A 64 7.18 -9.50 0.28
C ALA A 64 6.27 -9.89 -0.90
N GLY A 65 5.02 -9.41 -0.87
CA GLY A 65 4.08 -9.43 -1.98
C GLY A 65 4.00 -8.08 -2.66
N PHE A 66 3.91 -8.07 -4.00
CA PHE A 66 3.83 -6.86 -4.80
C PHE A 66 2.58 -6.89 -5.69
N GLY A 67 1.84 -5.78 -5.72
CA GLY A 67 0.63 -5.65 -6.52
C GLY A 67 0.36 -4.21 -6.93
N ASP A 68 -0.56 -4.03 -7.88
CA ASP A 68 -1.14 -2.74 -8.25
C ASP A 68 -2.37 -2.37 -7.38
N SER A 69 -2.89 -3.34 -6.61
CA SER A 69 -3.96 -3.16 -5.64
C SER A 69 -3.74 -4.04 -4.39
N VAL A 70 -4.63 -3.89 -3.39
CA VAL A 70 -4.64 -4.69 -2.15
C VAL A 70 -5.37 -6.03 -2.34
N GLN A 71 -6.25 -6.12 -3.33
CA GLN A 71 -7.01 -7.34 -3.62
C GLN A 71 -6.18 -8.28 -4.49
N ALA A 72 -6.37 -9.58 -4.30
CA ALA A 72 -5.78 -10.64 -5.12
C ALA A 72 -6.78 -11.11 -6.19
#